data_AF-A0A2K1LAB0-F1
#
_entry.id   AF-A0A2K1LAB0-F1
#
_cell.length_a   1.000
_cell.length_b   1.000
_cell.length_c   1.000
_cell.angle_alpha   90.00
_cell.angle_beta   90.00
_cell.angle_gamma   90.00
#
_symmetry.space_group_name_H-M   'P 1'
#
loop_
_entity.id
_entity.type
_entity.pdbx_description
1 polymer ?
#
loop_
_entity_poly.entity_id
_entity_poly.type
_entity_poly.pdbx_seq_one_letter_code
_entity_poly.pdbx_strand_id
1 'polypeptide(L)' 'MASTRSLFLVMVCLIAVCTMAAAVQAEPNQYAECGEQAYGALCLFGACCSKDGMCGFEPSFCGNGCQSGPCERKGAN' A
#
# COMPACT_ATOMS: atom_id res chain seq x y z
N MET A 1 30.46 22.30 -32.79
CA MET A 1 29.04 22.45 -33.21
C MET A 1 28.29 21.22 -32.73
N ALA A 2 27.78 21.25 -31.49
CA ALA A 2 27.01 20.14 -30.96
C ALA A 2 25.66 20.12 -31.69
N SER A 3 25.39 19.01 -32.38
CA SER A 3 24.23 18.82 -33.25
C SER A 3 22.94 19.17 -32.51
N THR A 4 22.24 20.22 -32.95
CA THR A 4 20.95 20.68 -32.40
C THR A 4 19.91 19.56 -32.35
N ARG A 5 20.05 18.55 -33.20
CA ARG A 5 19.25 17.32 -33.21
C ARG A 5 19.50 16.44 -31.98
N SER A 6 20.75 16.39 -31.49
CA SER A 6 21.14 15.68 -30.27
C SER A 6 20.60 16.40 -29.02
N LEU A 7 20.69 17.73 -28.99
CA LEU A 7 20.15 18.52 -27.88
C LEU A 7 18.61 18.39 -27.78
N PHE A 8 17.93 18.35 -28.92
CA PHE A 8 16.47 18.15 -29.00
C PHE A 8 16.05 16.76 -28.51
N LEU A 9 16.78 15.71 -28.92
CA LEU A 9 16.52 14.34 -28.46
C LEU A 9 16.76 14.18 -26.95
N VAL A 10 17.83 14.78 -26.42
CA VAL A 10 18.12 14.77 -24.97
C VAL A 10 17.01 15.50 -24.19
N MET A 11 16.52 16.64 -24.69
CA MET A 11 15.46 17.38 -24.01
C MET A 11 14.11 16.63 -24.01
N VAL A 12 13.76 15.97 -25.12
CA VAL A 12 12.54 15.14 -25.23
C VAL A 12 12.61 13.95 -24.28
N CYS A 13 13.76 13.29 -24.15
CA CYS A 13 13.95 12.21 -23.17
C CYS A 13 13.80 12.70 -21.73
N LEU A 14 14.36 13.86 -21.39
CA LEU A 14 14.22 14.44 -20.04
C LEU A 14 12.77 14.80 -19.72
N ILE A 15 12.05 15.42 -20.67
CA ILE A 15 10.63 15.74 -20.51
C ILE A 15 9.80 14.46 -20.34
N ALA A 16 10.03 13.44 -21.17
CA ALA A 16 9.33 12.17 -21.07
C ALA A 16 9.56 11.49 -19.72
N VAL A 17 10.82 11.40 -19.25
CA VAL A 17 11.18 10.85 -17.94
C VAL A 17 10.50 11.62 -16.80
N CYS A 18 10.48 12.96 -16.86
CA CYS A 18 9.80 13.80 -15.88
C CYS A 18 8.28 13.57 -15.86
N THR A 19 7.66 13.37 -17.03
CA THR A 19 6.20 13.15 -17.12
C THR A 19 5.77 11.76 -16.63
N MET A 20 6.66 10.75 -16.68
CA MET A 20 6.34 9.40 -16.20
C MET A 20 6.40 9.28 -14.65
N ALA A 21 7.07 10.21 -13.96
CA ALA A 21 7.10 10.24 -12.50
C ALA A 21 5.74 10.59 -11.86
N ALA A 22 4.78 11.10 -12.64
CA ALA A 22 3.46 11.53 -12.16
C ALA A 22 2.36 10.44 -12.28
N ALA A 23 2.66 9.24 -12.79
CA ALA A 23 1.67 8.19 -13.02
C ALA A 23 1.96 6.87 -12.26
N VAL A 24 2.93 6.84 -11.34
CA VAL A 24 3.23 5.65 -10.52
C VAL A 24 2.73 5.82 -9.09
N GLN A 25 1.42 5.82 -8.88
CA GLN A 25 0.85 5.79 -7.54
C GLN A 25 -0.34 4.82 -7.47
N ALA A 26 0.00 3.54 -7.56
CA ALA A 26 -0.73 2.45 -6.93
C ALA A 26 0.21 1.23 -6.83
N GLU A 27 1.31 1.39 -6.09
CA GLU A 27 1.97 0.21 -5.53
C GLU A 27 0.95 -0.36 -4.52
N PRO A 28 0.45 -1.60 -4.67
CA PRO A 28 -0.42 -2.19 -3.66
C PRO A 28 0.39 -2.25 -2.38
N ASN A 29 0.10 -1.31 -1.48
CA ASN A 29 0.77 -1.16 -0.20
C ASN A 29 0.76 -2.54 0.46
N GLN A 30 1.91 -3.01 0.92
CA GLN A 30 2.10 -4.31 1.59
C GLN A 30 1.36 -4.40 2.93
N TYR A 31 0.40 -3.50 3.14
CA TYR A 31 -0.34 -3.24 4.34
C TYR A 31 -1.67 -2.62 3.92
N ALA A 32 -2.64 -3.48 3.62
CA ALA A 32 -4.00 -3.02 3.35
C ALA A 32 -4.55 -2.41 4.65
N GLU A 33 -5.02 -1.17 4.59
CA GLU A 33 -5.74 -0.56 5.70
C GLU A 33 -7.10 -1.25 5.87
N CYS A 34 -7.56 -1.34 7.12
CA CYS A 34 -8.78 -2.04 7.50
C CYS A 34 -9.43 -1.40 8.73
N GLY A 35 -10.62 -1.86 9.08
CA GLY A 35 -11.32 -1.41 10.28
C GLY A 35 -11.83 0.03 10.16
N GLU A 36 -12.01 0.70 11.28
CA GLU A 36 -12.55 2.07 11.35
C GLU A 36 -11.72 3.06 10.52
N GLN A 37 -10.40 2.84 10.44
CA GLN A 37 -9.45 3.66 9.70
C GLN A 37 -9.70 3.59 8.18
N ALA A 38 -10.34 2.52 7.70
CA ALA A 38 -10.63 2.28 6.30
C ALA A 38 -12.14 2.07 6.06
N TYR A 39 -13.00 2.81 6.76
CA TYR A 39 -14.46 2.76 6.57
C TYR A 39 -15.07 1.36 6.75
N GLY A 40 -14.50 0.56 7.67
CA GLY A 40 -14.91 -0.81 7.91
C GLY A 40 -14.37 -1.82 6.88
N ALA A 41 -13.37 -1.46 6.08
CA ALA A 41 -12.74 -2.38 5.14
C ALA A 41 -12.19 -3.62 5.87
N LEU A 42 -12.34 -4.78 5.22
CA LEU A 42 -11.84 -6.05 5.73
C LEU A 42 -10.54 -6.44 5.04
N CYS A 43 -9.71 -7.16 5.79
CA CYS A 43 -8.50 -7.73 5.25
C CYS A 43 -8.77 -8.87 4.28
N LEU A 44 -8.00 -8.90 3.20
CA LEU A 44 -8.00 -10.03 2.26
C LEU A 44 -7.40 -11.28 2.91
N PHE A 45 -7.68 -12.43 2.32
CA PHE A 45 -7.17 -13.74 2.75
C PHE A 45 -7.47 -14.10 4.22
N GLY A 46 -8.47 -13.44 4.82
CA GLY A 46 -8.83 -13.66 6.22
C GLY A 46 -7.73 -13.24 7.20
N ALA A 47 -6.90 -12.26 6.84
CA ALA A 47 -5.92 -11.69 7.77
C ALA A 47 -6.62 -10.94 8.93
N CYS A 48 -5.88 -10.73 10.02
CA CYS A 48 -6.36 -9.95 11.15
C CYS A 48 -6.25 -8.46 10.85
N CYS A 49 -7.24 -7.70 11.28
CA CYS A 49 -7.16 -6.26 11.30
C CYS A 49 -6.68 -5.79 12.67
N SER A 50 -5.48 -5.21 12.73
CA SER A 50 -4.89 -4.70 13.97
C SER A 50 -5.72 -3.55 14.55
N LYS A 51 -5.42 -3.18 15.80
CA LYS A 51 -6.01 -1.99 16.44
C LYS A 51 -5.77 -0.70 15.66
N ASP A 52 -4.64 -0.63 14.94
CA ASP A 52 -4.18 0.54 14.21
C ASP A 52 -4.75 0.58 12.78
N GLY A 53 -5.61 -0.39 12.42
CA GLY A 53 -6.33 -0.41 11.16
C GLY A 53 -5.54 -1.03 10.03
N MET A 54 -4.80 -2.09 10.33
CA MET A 54 -3.88 -2.67 9.36
C MET A 54 -3.90 -4.18 9.31
N CYS A 55 -3.75 -4.73 8.11
CA CYS A 55 -3.83 -6.16 7.86
C CYS A 55 -2.51 -6.89 8.11
N GLY A 56 -2.57 -8.01 8.83
CA GLY A 56 -1.44 -8.93 9.02
C GLY A 56 -1.86 -10.23 9.69
N PHE A 57 -0.92 -11.17 9.83
CA PHE A 57 -1.19 -12.50 10.41
C PHE A 57 -0.44 -12.72 11.73
N GLU A 58 0.54 -11.88 12.04
CA GLU A 58 1.34 -11.98 13.24
C GLU A 58 0.53 -11.62 14.50
N PRO A 59 0.94 -12.11 15.68
CA PRO A 59 0.28 -11.81 16.96
C PRO A 59 0.10 -10.30 17.25
N SER A 60 0.98 -9.44 16.73
CA SER A 60 0.85 -7.99 16.84
C SER A 60 -0.42 -7.43 16.17
N PHE A 61 -0.97 -8.16 15.19
CA PHE A 61 -2.18 -7.85 14.45
C PHE A 61 -3.41 -8.50 15.05
N CYS A 62 -3.27 -9.79 15.33
CA CYS A 62 -4.36 -10.63 15.82
C CYS A 62 -4.58 -10.51 17.32
N GLY A 63 -3.66 -9.87 18.05
CA GLY A 63 -3.70 -9.75 19.50
C GLY A 63 -4.73 -8.75 20.03
N ASN A 64 -4.42 -8.14 21.18
CA ASN A 64 -5.34 -7.23 21.86
C ASN A 64 -5.68 -6.01 20.99
N GLY A 65 -6.99 -5.75 20.83
CA GLY A 65 -7.48 -4.63 20.02
C GLY A 65 -7.68 -4.96 18.54
N CYS A 66 -7.50 -6.22 18.13
CA CYS A 66 -7.86 -6.69 16.80
C CYS A 66 -9.35 -6.40 16.49
N GLN A 67 -9.60 -5.70 15.38
CA GLN A 67 -10.91 -5.19 14.98
C GLN A 67 -11.74 -6.27 14.25
N SER A 68 -11.11 -7.03 13.35
CA SER A 68 -11.77 -8.05 12.50
C SER A 68 -10.81 -9.19 12.13
N GLY A 69 -11.37 -10.29 11.59
CA GLY A 69 -10.59 -11.47 11.22
C GLY A 69 -10.37 -12.44 12.38
N PRO A 70 -9.37 -13.34 12.29
CA PRO A 70 -9.09 -14.38 13.28
C PRO A 70 -8.30 -13.82 14.47
N CYS A 71 -8.89 -12.90 15.21
CA CYS A 71 -8.30 -12.34 16.42
C CYS A 71 -8.06 -13.44 17.48
N GLU A 72 -6.88 -13.47 18.10
CA GLU A 72 -6.42 -14.49 19.06
C GLU A 72 -7.37 -14.68 20.25
N ARG A 73 -8.10 -13.61 20.62
CA ARG A 73 -9.05 -13.62 21.75
C ARG A 73 -10.47 -14.06 21.39
N LYS A 74 -10.80 -14.25 20.10
CA LYS A 74 -12.16 -14.63 19.68
C LYS A 74 -12.38 -16.16 19.61
N GLY A 75 -11.43 -16.97 20.08
CA GLY A 75 -11.50 -18.44 20.02
C GLY A 75 -10.96 -19.18 21.26
N ALA A 76 -11.02 -18.58 22.44
CA ALA A 76 -10.82 -19.34 23.67
C ALA A 76 -12.11 -20.13 23.99
N ASN A 77 -12.18 -21.37 23.51
CA ASN A 77 -13.00 -22.42 24.14
C ASN A 77 -12.13 -23.15 25.16
#